data_AF-A0A0H2RZ25-F1
#
_entry.id   AF-A0A0H2RZ25-F1
#
_cell.length_a   1.000
_cell.length_b   1.000
_cell.length_c   1.000
_cell.angle_alpha   90.00
_cell.angle_beta   90.00
_cell.angle_gamma   90.00
#
_symmetry.space_group_name_H-M   'P 1'
#
loop_
_entity.id
_entity.type
_entity.pdbx_description
1 polymer ?
#
loop_
_entity_poly.entity_id
_entity_poly.type
_entity_poly.pdbx_seq_one_letter_code
_entity_poly.pdbx_strand_id
1 'polypeptide(L)'
;MSTPHTIFLQDSTPPTGRFRPYASTKHRVTRGRYITSNDPRGYIPVYEYPLNGQYIMMDIDDGYILWTGIWKALGNAKADIVKMLESQPDLAPQLRRVRGGYLKIQGTWMPYEVALRLARRVAWTIREDLIPLFG
;
A
#
# COMPACT_ATOMS: atom_id res chain seq x y z
N MET A 1 -20.82 -15.40 35.35
CA MET A 1 -20.04 -14.29 34.74
C MET A 1 -19.10 -14.93 33.73
N SER A 2 -19.49 -14.94 32.46
CA SER A 2 -18.78 -15.68 31.40
C SER A 2 -17.98 -14.70 30.55
N THR A 3 -16.66 -14.88 30.52
CA THR A 3 -15.72 -14.18 29.64
C THR A 3 -15.90 -14.63 28.19
N PRO A 4 -15.92 -13.74 27.19
CA PRO A 4 -15.93 -14.16 25.79
C PRO A 4 -14.54 -14.63 25.38
N HIS A 5 -14.43 -15.90 24.99
CA HIS A 5 -13.24 -16.44 24.32
C HIS A 5 -13.22 -15.93 22.88
N THR A 6 -12.23 -15.10 22.55
CA THR A 6 -11.86 -14.76 21.18
C THR A 6 -11.39 -16.03 20.47
N ILE A 7 -12.17 -16.49 19.50
CA ILE A 7 -11.81 -17.61 18.63
C ILE A 7 -10.76 -17.13 17.62
N PHE A 8 -9.53 -17.63 17.76
CA PHE A 8 -8.53 -17.54 16.70
C PHE A 8 -8.90 -18.54 15.60
N LEU A 9 -9.49 -18.06 14.51
CA LEU A 9 -9.50 -18.81 13.27
C LEU A 9 -8.09 -18.74 12.67
N GLN A 10 -7.32 -19.79 12.94
CA GLN A 10 -6.05 -20.02 12.28
C GLN A 10 -6.34 -20.60 10.89
N ASP A 11 -6.48 -19.72 9.91
CA ASP A 11 -6.54 -20.14 8.51
C ASP A 11 -5.10 -20.41 8.03
N SER A 12 -4.70 -21.67 8.14
CA SER A 12 -3.41 -22.17 7.65
C SER A 12 -3.52 -22.58 6.18
N THR A 13 -3.65 -21.58 5.31
CA THR A 13 -3.38 -21.73 3.88
C THR A 13 -2.25 -20.76 3.54
N PRO A 14 -1.05 -21.21 3.13
CA PRO A 14 0.00 -20.27 2.72
C PRO A 14 -0.52 -19.52 1.48
N PRO A 15 -0.64 -18.18 1.51
CA PRO A 15 -1.14 -17.46 0.34
C PRO A 15 -0.15 -17.67 -0.80
N THR A 16 -0.55 -18.41 -1.83
CA THR A 16 0.17 -18.56 -3.11
C THR A 16 0.11 -17.25 -3.89
N GLY A 17 0.40 -16.13 -3.23
CA GLY A 17 0.19 -14.78 -3.73
C GLY A 17 1.42 -14.29 -4.46
N ARG A 18 1.23 -13.84 -5.69
CA ARG A 18 2.20 -13.11 -6.53
C ARG A 18 2.85 -11.93 -5.81
N PHE A 19 2.16 -11.32 -4.85
CA PHE A 19 2.57 -10.11 -4.16
C PHE A 19 3.09 -10.41 -2.76
N ARG A 20 4.35 -10.85 -2.68
CA ARG A 20 5.05 -11.06 -1.41
C ARG A 20 6.20 -10.06 -1.28
N PRO A 21 6.39 -9.47 -0.09
CA PRO A 21 7.49 -8.56 0.10
C PRO A 21 8.85 -9.24 -0.09
N TYR A 22 9.79 -8.53 -0.69
CA TYR A 22 11.17 -8.98 -0.77
C TYR A 22 11.90 -8.74 0.56
N ALA A 23 12.88 -9.59 0.85
CA ALA A 23 13.71 -9.40 2.04
C ALA A 23 14.53 -8.11 1.91
N SER A 24 14.60 -7.35 2.99
CA SER A 24 15.44 -6.15 3.08
C SER A 24 16.08 -6.10 4.47
N THR A 25 17.32 -5.65 4.53
CA THR A 25 18.02 -5.37 5.78
C THR A 25 17.62 -4.03 6.39
N LYS A 26 17.03 -3.12 5.59
CA LYS A 26 16.66 -1.76 6.02
C LYS A 26 15.28 -1.69 6.68
N HIS A 27 14.32 -2.47 6.17
CA HIS A 27 12.91 -2.32 6.53
C HIS A 27 12.33 -3.60 7.10
N ARG A 28 11.76 -3.50 8.30
CA ARG A 28 10.97 -4.58 8.90
C ARG A 28 9.52 -4.43 8.46
N VAL A 29 9.11 -5.26 7.49
CA VAL A 29 7.73 -5.30 7.00
C VAL A 29 6.83 -6.01 8.03
N THR A 30 5.75 -5.34 8.42
CA THR A 30 4.68 -5.91 9.26
C THR A 30 3.41 -6.11 8.45
N ARG A 31 2.47 -6.91 8.98
CA ARG A 31 1.12 -7.08 8.41
C ARG A 31 0.11 -6.27 9.22
N GLY A 32 -0.84 -5.66 8.53
CA GLY A 32 -1.98 -4.97 9.12
C GLY A 32 -3.27 -5.31 8.38
N ARG A 33 -4.42 -5.05 9.01
CA ARG A 33 -5.74 -5.15 8.39
C ARG A 33 -6.58 -3.96 8.83
N TYR A 34 -7.02 -3.16 7.87
CA TYR A 34 -7.72 -1.90 8.14
C TYR A 34 -9.14 -1.93 7.60
N ILE A 35 -10.13 -1.72 8.48
CA ILE A 35 -11.55 -1.66 8.10
C ILE A 35 -11.81 -0.39 7.30
N THR A 36 -12.53 -0.50 6.19
CA THR A 36 -12.94 0.64 5.37
C THR A 36 -14.18 0.31 4.56
N SER A 37 -15.07 1.30 4.38
CA SER A 37 -16.22 1.21 3.49
C SER A 37 -15.89 1.59 2.03
N ASN A 38 -14.65 2.03 1.73
CA ASN A 38 -14.24 2.40 0.38
C ASN A 38 -13.76 1.21 -0.47
N ASP A 39 -13.67 0.02 0.12
CA ASP A 39 -13.28 -1.20 -0.57
C ASP A 39 -14.42 -2.22 -0.44
N PRO A 40 -14.82 -2.91 -1.53
CA PRO A 40 -15.94 -3.87 -1.50
C PRO A 40 -15.71 -5.02 -0.52
N ARG A 41 -14.46 -5.32 -0.15
CA ARG A 41 -14.14 -6.34 0.88
C ARG A 41 -14.51 -5.88 2.30
N GLY A 42 -14.75 -4.59 2.52
CA GLY A 42 -14.97 -4.00 3.85
C GLY A 42 -13.68 -3.81 4.67
N TYR A 43 -12.53 -4.22 4.13
CA TYR A 43 -11.21 -4.04 4.74
C TYR A 43 -10.11 -4.07 3.67
N ILE A 44 -8.93 -3.57 4.02
CA ILE A 44 -7.71 -3.67 3.22
C ILE A 44 -6.62 -4.34 4.08
N PRO A 45 -6.20 -5.57 3.76
CA PRO A 45 -5.04 -6.21 4.38
C PRO A 45 -3.77 -5.67 3.72
N VAL A 46 -2.75 -5.32 4.51
CA VAL A 46 -1.52 -4.71 3.97
C VAL A 46 -0.25 -5.34 4.53
N TYR A 47 0.76 -5.39 3.68
CA TYR A 47 2.17 -5.32 4.10
C TYR A 47 2.54 -3.85 4.26
N GLU A 48 3.19 -3.50 5.37
CA GLU A 48 3.53 -2.11 5.65
C GLU A 48 4.86 -1.93 6.41
N TYR A 49 5.49 -0.78 6.21
CA TYR A 49 6.62 -0.30 7.01
C TYR A 49 6.69 1.24 6.97
N PRO A 50 7.27 1.88 8.00
CA PRO A 50 7.47 3.32 8.01
C PRO A 50 8.68 3.73 7.16
N LEU A 51 8.57 4.85 6.44
CA LEU A 51 9.65 5.50 5.71
C LEU A 51 9.42 7.02 5.68
N ASN A 52 10.40 7.80 6.13
CA ASN A 52 10.37 9.27 6.11
C ASN A 52 9.07 9.87 6.68
N GLY A 53 8.59 9.34 7.81
CA GLY A 53 7.35 9.78 8.47
C GLY A 53 6.06 9.42 7.72
N GLN A 54 6.15 8.60 6.67
CA GLN A 54 5.02 8.04 5.93
C GLN A 54 4.97 6.53 6.11
N TYR A 55 3.86 5.93 5.71
CA TYR A 55 3.74 4.49 5.61
C TYR A 55 3.73 4.05 4.16
N ILE A 56 4.57 3.09 3.87
CA ILE A 56 4.63 2.41 2.59
C ILE A 56 3.80 1.14 2.73
N MET A 57 2.87 0.93 1.80
CA MET A 57 1.91 -0.17 1.90
C MET A 57 1.70 -0.87 0.56
N MET A 58 1.54 -2.18 0.64
CA MET A 58 1.07 -3.04 -0.44
C MET A 58 -0.12 -3.85 0.07
N ASP A 59 -1.22 -3.82 -0.65
CA ASP A 59 -2.37 -4.68 -0.39
C ASP A 59 -1.96 -6.15 -0.57
N ILE A 60 -2.30 -6.98 0.41
CA ILE A 60 -1.89 -8.40 0.42
C ILE A 60 -2.63 -9.20 -0.64
N ASP A 61 -3.89 -8.86 -0.94
CA ASP A 61 -4.74 -9.69 -1.80
C ASP A 61 -4.54 -9.35 -3.29
N ASP A 62 -4.49 -8.06 -3.63
CA ASP A 62 -4.47 -7.59 -5.03
C ASP A 62 -3.16 -6.90 -5.46
N GLY A 63 -2.23 -6.69 -4.53
CA GLY A 63 -0.92 -6.08 -4.81
C GLY A 63 -0.95 -4.58 -5.07
N TYR A 64 -2.08 -3.90 -4.87
CA TYR A 64 -2.15 -2.46 -5.02
C TYR A 64 -1.20 -1.76 -4.04
N ILE A 65 -0.51 -0.73 -4.52
CA ILE A 65 0.46 0.03 -3.75
C ILE A 65 -0.15 1.37 -3.35
N LEU A 66 0.00 1.76 -2.08
CA LEU A 66 -0.35 3.11 -1.62
C LEU A 66 0.66 4.12 -2.18
N TRP A 67 0.40 4.60 -3.40
CA TRP A 67 1.28 5.53 -4.11
C TRP A 67 1.46 6.86 -3.38
N THR A 68 0.41 7.35 -2.72
CA THR A 68 0.50 8.57 -1.90
C THR A 68 1.51 8.46 -0.78
N GLY A 69 1.71 7.26 -0.20
CA GLY A 69 2.72 7.03 0.83
C GLY A 69 4.14 7.21 0.28
N ILE A 70 4.44 6.57 -0.85
CA ILE A 70 5.72 6.71 -1.56
C ILE A 70 5.98 8.18 -1.95
N TRP A 71 4.97 8.83 -2.54
CA TRP A 71 5.09 10.21 -3.01
C TRP A 71 5.39 11.19 -1.88
N LYS A 72 4.73 11.05 -0.73
CA LYS A 72 5.02 11.88 0.44
C LYS A 72 6.36 11.53 1.08
N ALA A 73 6.79 10.26 1.02
CA ALA A 73 8.11 9.84 1.53
C ALA A 73 9.27 10.45 0.72
N LEU A 74 9.02 10.83 -0.55
CA LEU A 74 9.92 11.62 -1.38
C LEU A 74 9.95 13.11 -1.00
N GLY A 75 9.11 13.57 -0.07
CA GLY A 75 8.98 14.98 0.32
C GLY A 75 8.03 15.79 -0.58
N ASN A 76 7.36 15.15 -1.54
CA ASN A 76 6.46 15.85 -2.46
C ASN A 76 5.09 16.13 -1.81
N ALA A 77 4.44 17.21 -2.26
CA ALA A 77 3.10 17.55 -1.79
C ALA A 77 2.03 16.65 -2.43
N LYS A 78 0.94 16.39 -1.69
CA LYS A 78 -0.19 15.59 -2.20
C LYS A 78 -0.83 16.20 -3.46
N ALA A 79 -0.84 17.53 -3.57
CA ALA A 79 -1.41 18.23 -4.72
C ALA A 79 -0.73 17.87 -6.04
N ASP A 80 0.57 17.53 -6.01
CA ASP A 80 1.33 17.18 -7.22
C ASP A 80 0.93 15.82 -7.78
N ILE A 81 0.45 14.90 -6.93
CA ILE A 81 -0.12 13.62 -7.37
C ILE A 81 -1.35 13.86 -8.25
N VAL A 82 -2.21 14.81 -7.88
CA VAL A 82 -3.43 15.10 -8.63
C VAL A 82 -3.07 15.56 -10.04
N LYS A 83 -2.15 16.54 -10.14
CA LYS A 83 -1.64 17.03 -11.43
C LYS A 83 -1.00 15.92 -12.27
N MET A 84 -0.20 15.06 -11.65
CA MET A 84 0.45 13.93 -12.33
C MET A 84 -0.56 12.89 -12.85
N LEU A 85 -1.67 12.70 -12.15
CA LEU A 85 -2.73 11.77 -12.56
C LEU A 85 -3.62 12.36 -13.65
N GLU A 86 -3.88 13.67 -13.61
CA GLU A 86 -4.67 14.38 -14.63
C GLU A 86 -4.01 14.34 -16.01
N SER A 87 -2.68 14.29 -16.08
CA SER A 87 -1.95 14.12 -17.34
C SER A 87 -1.97 12.69 -17.89
N GLN A 88 -2.58 11.74 -17.18
CA GLN A 88 -2.68 10.32 -17.57
C GLN A 88 -4.12 9.81 -17.42
N PRO A 89 -5.06 10.24 -18.29
CA PRO A 89 -6.48 9.91 -18.17
C PRO A 89 -6.73 8.40 -18.20
N ASP A 90 -5.97 7.64 -18.99
CA ASP A 90 -6.10 6.17 -19.11
C ASP A 90 -5.75 5.43 -17.81
N LEU A 91 -5.01 6.08 -16.91
CA LEU A 91 -4.66 5.52 -15.62
C LEU A 91 -5.81 5.67 -14.62
N ALA A 92 -6.60 6.76 -14.72
CA ALA A 92 -7.61 7.11 -13.73
C ALA A 92 -8.61 5.99 -13.38
N PRO A 93 -9.14 5.20 -14.34
CA PRO A 93 -10.06 4.09 -14.04
C PRO A 93 -9.44 2.95 -13.24
N GLN A 94 -8.11 2.81 -13.28
CA GLN A 94 -7.40 1.71 -12.61
C GLN A 94 -7.06 2.05 -11.15
N LEU A 95 -7.25 3.30 -10.73
CA LEU A 95 -6.87 3.79 -9.42
C LEU A 95 -7.96 3.53 -8.39
N ARG A 96 -7.57 2.98 -7.23
CA ARG A 96 -8.42 2.91 -6.05
C ARG A 96 -8.19 4.12 -5.17
N ARG A 97 -9.22 4.92 -4.92
CA ARG A 97 -9.15 6.11 -4.05
C ARG A 97 -9.82 5.80 -2.72
N VAL A 98 -9.01 5.64 -1.67
CA VAL A 98 -9.50 5.42 -0.30
C VAL A 98 -9.63 6.77 0.41
N ARG A 99 -10.83 7.07 0.93
CA ARG A 99 -11.18 8.38 1.53
C ARG A 99 -12.09 8.19 2.75
N GLY A 100 -11.75 8.83 3.87
CA GLY A 100 -12.47 8.59 5.12
C GLY A 100 -11.98 7.32 5.82
N GLY A 101 -12.42 7.10 7.06
CA GLY A 101 -11.89 6.03 7.90
C GLY A 101 -10.44 6.25 8.33
N TYR A 102 -9.69 5.17 8.52
CA TYR A 102 -8.35 5.22 9.12
C TYR A 102 -7.34 6.00 8.26
N LEU A 103 -6.78 7.08 8.81
CA LEU A 103 -5.94 8.04 8.07
C LEU A 103 -4.75 7.40 7.34
N LYS A 104 -4.16 6.36 7.93
CA LYS A 104 -2.93 5.71 7.45
C LYS A 104 -3.08 5.08 6.06
N ILE A 105 -4.28 4.60 5.71
CA ILE A 105 -4.57 3.91 4.43
C ILE A 105 -5.18 4.83 3.37
N GLN A 106 -5.42 6.10 3.71
CA GLN A 106 -6.06 7.04 2.78
C GLN A 106 -5.09 7.50 1.70
N GLY A 107 -5.60 7.63 0.47
CA GLY A 107 -4.83 8.10 -0.66
C GLY A 107 -5.17 7.37 -1.95
N THR A 108 -4.29 7.56 -2.94
CA THR A 108 -4.35 6.88 -4.22
C THR A 108 -3.59 5.57 -4.12
N TRP A 109 -4.30 4.47 -4.37
CA TRP A 109 -3.76 3.14 -4.53
C TRP A 109 -3.66 2.82 -6.03
N MET A 110 -2.52 2.26 -6.44
CA MET A 110 -2.19 1.96 -7.84
C MET A 110 -1.91 0.47 -8.05
N PRO A 111 -2.25 -0.11 -9.21
CA PRO A 111 -1.82 -1.45 -9.56
C PRO A 111 -0.29 -1.59 -9.46
N TYR A 112 0.18 -2.74 -8.97
CA TYR A 112 1.61 -3.04 -8.77
C TYR A 112 2.48 -2.63 -9.97
N GLU A 113 2.13 -3.08 -11.17
CA GLU A 113 2.92 -2.85 -12.40
C GLU A 113 2.97 -1.37 -12.81
N VAL A 114 1.95 -0.59 -12.44
CA VAL A 114 1.96 0.85 -12.66
C VAL A 114 2.87 1.52 -11.63
N ALA A 115 2.71 1.17 -10.35
CA ALA A 115 3.50 1.73 -9.26
C ALA A 115 5.00 1.45 -9.45
N LEU A 116 5.37 0.24 -9.85
CA LEU A 116 6.75 -0.15 -10.17
C LEU A 116 7.34 0.70 -11.30
N ARG A 117 6.61 0.85 -12.42
CA ARG A 117 7.06 1.65 -13.56
C ARG A 117 7.24 3.12 -13.21
N LEU A 118 6.34 3.69 -12.39
CA LEU A 118 6.47 5.06 -11.91
C LEU A 118 7.61 5.22 -10.92
N ALA A 119 7.75 4.31 -9.94
CA ALA A 119 8.83 4.34 -8.95
C ALA A 119 10.22 4.35 -9.61
N ARG A 120 10.42 3.56 -10.67
CA ARG A 120 11.68 3.56 -11.45
C ARG A 120 12.02 4.92 -12.07
N ARG A 121 11.01 5.76 -12.35
CA ARG A 121 11.20 7.08 -12.96
C ARG A 121 11.38 8.20 -11.94
N VAL A 122 10.62 8.15 -10.84
CA VAL A 122 10.49 9.30 -9.93
C VAL A 122 11.02 9.05 -8.51
N ALA A 123 11.22 7.78 -8.13
CA ALA A 123 11.56 7.40 -6.76
C ALA A 123 13.03 6.94 -6.62
N TRP A 124 13.93 7.42 -7.49
CA TRP A 124 15.35 7.03 -7.47
C TRP A 124 16.02 7.24 -6.11
N THR A 125 15.67 8.32 -5.40
CA THR A 125 16.28 8.70 -4.12
C THR A 125 15.95 7.74 -2.97
N ILE A 126 14.83 7.02 -3.05
CA ILE A 126 14.40 6.03 -2.04
C ILE A 126 14.32 4.60 -2.63
N ARG A 127 14.93 4.36 -3.79
CA ARG A 127 14.78 3.10 -4.54
C ARG A 127 15.12 1.86 -3.71
N GLU A 128 16.15 1.93 -2.87
CA GLU A 128 16.57 0.84 -1.99
C GLU A 128 15.58 0.61 -0.84
N ASP A 129 14.89 1.66 -0.43
CA ASP A 129 13.84 1.59 0.58
C ASP A 129 12.55 0.96 0.03
N LEU A 130 12.40 0.89 -1.29
CA LEU A 130 11.26 0.27 -1.97
C LEU A 130 11.50 -1.19 -2.37
N ILE A 131 12.69 -1.74 -2.12
CA ILE A 131 13.02 -3.17 -2.31
C ILE A 131 11.94 -4.08 -1.71
N PRO A 132 11.45 -3.86 -0.47
CA PRO A 132 10.43 -4.73 0.09
C PRO A 132 9.17 -4.85 -0.76
N LEU A 133 8.83 -3.86 -1.57
CA LEU A 133 7.68 -3.92 -2.47
C LEU A 133 8.05 -4.47 -3.83
N PHE A 134 9.19 -4.02 -4.38
CA PHE A 134 9.44 -4.09 -5.81
C PHE A 134 10.57 -5.02 -6.26
N GLY A 135 11.40 -5.49 -5.32
CA GLY A 135 12.60 -6.27 -5.61
C GLY A 135 13.79 -5.39 -5.91
#